data_AF-A0A7S2PWN7-F1
#
_entry.id   AF-A0A7S2PWN7-F1
#
_cell.length_a   1.000
_cell.length_b   1.000
_cell.length_c   1.000
_cell.angle_alpha   90.00
_cell.angle_beta   90.00
_cell.angle_gamma   90.00
#
_symmetry.space_group_name_H-M   'P 1'
#
loop_
_entity.id
_entity.type
_entity.pdbx_description
1 polymer ?
#
loop_
_entity_poly.entity_id
_entity_poly.type
_entity_poly.pdbx_seq_one_letter_code
_entity_poly.pdbx_strand_id
1 'polypeptide(L)'
;WAQGRAVALVLLDSDVVWPLAERTHARLGGYRWLGGPIEAALLACRALGAMDHAEREVAAMSKLLEANGSIDPESTEDLMMRAFWKLAPISGMSQPYFLRCVRDNGRVLDGLHALTAESKPPARFEGAALHICAEDSPEFQAAVDGNRSCCRALEVARVPGTHYTMCQPTQGGISIAVPQAISEFLMSHGFFGPQALACLAAARG
;
A
#
# COMPACT_ATOMS: atom_id res chain seq x y z
N TRP A 1 -19.17 29.38 -19.69
CA TRP A 1 -18.84 28.46 -18.59
C TRP A 1 -18.27 27.21 -19.23
N ALA A 2 -16.94 27.14 -19.37
CA ALA A 2 -16.30 25.92 -19.85
C ALA A 2 -16.66 24.82 -18.83
N GLN A 3 -17.34 23.77 -19.28
CA GLN A 3 -17.75 22.63 -18.45
C GLN A 3 -16.50 21.85 -18.04
N GLY A 4 -15.76 22.35 -17.06
CA GLY A 4 -14.69 21.62 -16.41
C GLY A 4 -15.29 20.45 -15.65
N ARG A 5 -14.83 19.23 -15.93
CA ARG A 5 -15.20 18.05 -15.13
C ARG A 5 -14.59 18.23 -13.74
N ALA A 6 -15.41 18.15 -12.70
CA ALA A 6 -14.92 18.08 -11.32
C ALA A 6 -14.31 16.69 -11.09
N VAL A 7 -13.08 16.65 -10.59
CA VAL A 7 -12.36 15.40 -10.28
C VAL A 7 -11.99 15.43 -8.80
N ALA A 8 -12.35 14.37 -8.09
CA ALA A 8 -11.94 14.11 -6.71
C ALA A 8 -11.12 12.83 -6.64
N LEU A 9 -10.19 12.79 -5.68
CA LEU A 9 -9.33 11.63 -5.42
C LEU A 9 -9.70 11.02 -4.08
N VAL A 10 -10.04 9.72 -4.06
CA VAL A 10 -10.25 8.96 -2.82
C VAL A 10 -9.11 7.97 -2.68
N LEU A 11 -8.37 8.09 -1.60
CA LEU A 11 -7.29 7.20 -1.19
C LEU A 11 -7.81 6.37 -0.02
N LEU A 12 -7.93 5.07 -0.24
CA LEU A 12 -8.11 4.11 0.84
C LEU A 12 -6.73 3.72 1.32
N ASP A 13 -6.58 3.60 2.64
CA ASP A 13 -5.41 3.08 3.34
C ASP A 13 -4.69 2.08 2.42
N SER A 14 -3.54 2.51 1.91
CA SER A 14 -2.74 1.79 0.93
C SER A 14 -1.31 1.80 1.43
N ASP A 15 -0.67 0.63 1.42
CA ASP A 15 0.76 0.45 1.72
C ASP A 15 1.67 1.36 0.86
N VAL A 16 1.12 1.97 -0.19
CA VAL A 16 1.82 2.85 -1.11
C VAL A 16 1.76 4.29 -0.60
N VAL A 17 2.77 4.66 0.18
CA VAL A 17 3.04 6.07 0.55
C VAL A 17 3.98 6.70 -0.45
N TRP A 18 3.66 7.91 -0.92
CA TRP A 18 4.59 8.69 -1.74
C TRP A 18 4.91 10.08 -1.16
N PRO A 19 6.19 10.42 -0.89
CA PRO A 19 7.34 9.52 -0.84
C PRO A 19 7.28 8.63 0.41
N LEU A 20 7.90 7.44 0.37
CA LEU A 20 7.95 6.50 1.49
C LEU A 20 8.31 7.18 2.81
N ALA A 21 7.36 7.17 3.74
CA ALA A 21 7.44 8.04 4.91
C ALA A 21 8.32 7.48 6.04
N GLU A 22 8.63 6.18 6.06
CA GLU A 22 9.71 5.61 6.89
C GLU A 22 10.35 4.39 6.21
N ARG A 23 11.69 4.27 6.33
CA ARG A 23 12.42 3.10 5.87
C ARG A 23 12.39 2.00 6.94
N THR A 24 11.65 0.91 6.70
CA THR A 24 11.51 -0.25 7.58
C THR A 24 11.75 -1.53 6.79
N HIS A 25 12.35 -2.56 7.39
CA HIS A 25 12.53 -3.88 6.75
C HIS A 25 11.30 -4.80 6.88
N ALA A 26 10.34 -4.42 7.73
CA ALA A 26 9.17 -5.24 8.05
C ALA A 26 8.17 -5.35 6.89
N ARG A 27 8.07 -4.32 6.05
CA ARG A 27 7.07 -4.23 4.98
C ARG A 27 7.67 -4.08 3.59
N LEU A 28 6.97 -4.62 2.59
CA LEU A 28 7.27 -4.36 1.18
C LEU A 28 7.18 -2.84 0.92
N GLY A 29 8.15 -2.30 0.17
CA GLY A 29 8.23 -0.86 -0.07
C GLY A 29 8.79 -0.06 1.10
N GLY A 30 9.03 -0.65 2.27
CA GLY A 30 9.72 0.03 3.37
C GLY A 30 11.24 0.18 3.17
N TYR A 31 11.81 -0.39 2.12
CA TYR A 31 13.25 -0.38 1.86
C TYR A 31 13.52 -0.17 0.37
N ARG A 32 14.80 -0.01 0.02
CA ARG A 32 15.19 0.13 -1.39
C ARG A 32 14.81 -1.14 -2.14
N TRP A 33 14.20 -0.99 -3.30
CA TRP A 33 13.80 -2.10 -4.15
C TRP A 33 14.95 -3.09 -4.38
N LEU A 34 14.71 -4.36 -4.06
CA LEU A 34 15.71 -5.43 -4.17
C LEU A 34 15.58 -6.24 -5.47
N GLY A 35 14.55 -5.97 -6.28
CA GLY A 35 14.26 -6.71 -7.51
C GLY A 35 13.09 -7.68 -7.36
N GLY A 36 12.26 -7.78 -8.39
CA GLY A 36 11.01 -8.55 -8.39
C GLY A 36 11.12 -9.98 -7.83
N PRO A 37 12.09 -10.81 -8.23
CA PRO A 37 12.23 -12.16 -7.69
C PRO A 37 12.47 -12.21 -6.17
N ILE A 38 13.33 -11.32 -5.65
CA ILE A 38 13.60 -11.23 -4.22
C ILE A 38 12.34 -10.80 -3.48
N GLU A 39 11.68 -9.76 -3.97
CA GLU A 39 10.47 -9.21 -3.34
C GLU A 39 9.32 -10.23 -3.35
N ALA A 40 9.16 -11.00 -4.43
CA ALA A 40 8.16 -12.05 -4.52
C ALA A 40 8.43 -13.20 -3.54
N ALA A 41 9.70 -13.64 -3.39
CA ALA A 41 10.07 -14.68 -2.43
C ALA A 41 9.83 -14.22 -0.98
N LEU A 42 10.17 -12.97 -0.67
CA LEU A 42 9.96 -12.38 0.65
C LEU A 42 8.47 -12.14 0.93
N LEU A 43 7.69 -11.74 -0.08
CA LEU A 43 6.24 -11.61 0.04
C LEU A 43 5.58 -12.96 0.37
N ALA A 44 6.03 -14.05 -0.28
CA ALA A 44 5.59 -15.40 0.08
C ALA A 44 5.96 -15.77 1.52
N CYS A 45 7.16 -15.38 1.99
CA CYS A 45 7.57 -15.57 3.38
C CYS A 45 6.62 -14.87 4.35
N ARG A 46 6.29 -13.60 4.09
CA ARG A 46 5.34 -12.84 4.91
C ARG A 46 3.95 -13.46 4.92
N ALA A 47 3.43 -13.82 3.74
CA ALA A 47 2.10 -14.39 3.58
C ALA A 47 1.92 -15.73 4.30
N LEU A 48 2.99 -16.52 4.44
CA LEU A 48 2.97 -17.82 5.11
C LEU A 48 3.50 -17.78 6.55
N GLY A 49 3.57 -16.60 7.16
CA GLY A 49 3.90 -16.43 8.58
C GLY A 49 5.39 -16.53 8.93
N ALA A 50 6.28 -16.43 7.94
CA ALA A 50 7.74 -16.41 8.13
C ALA A 50 8.31 -14.97 8.15
N MET A 51 7.65 -14.06 8.88
CA MET A 51 7.99 -12.62 8.93
C MET A 51 9.44 -12.38 9.37
N ASP A 52 9.88 -12.95 10.49
CA ASP A 52 11.25 -12.79 11.00
C ASP A 52 12.33 -13.23 10.00
N HIS A 53 12.02 -14.22 9.17
CA HIS A 53 12.93 -14.64 8.11
C HIS A 53 12.99 -13.60 7.00
N ALA A 54 11.83 -13.11 6.54
CA ALA A 54 11.75 -12.06 5.53
C ALA A 54 12.52 -10.80 5.97
N GLU A 55 12.35 -10.34 7.21
CA GLU A 55 13.05 -9.16 7.73
C GLU A 55 14.57 -9.32 7.74
N ARG A 56 15.07 -10.50 8.18
CA ARG A 56 16.51 -10.79 8.16
C ARG A 56 17.08 -10.82 6.75
N GLU A 57 16.37 -11.43 5.81
CA GLU A 57 16.79 -11.51 4.41
C GLU A 57 16.77 -10.12 3.74
N VAL A 58 15.75 -9.29 3.99
CA VAL A 58 15.72 -7.88 3.55
C VAL A 58 16.95 -7.14 4.07
N ALA A 59 17.28 -7.28 5.36
CA ALA A 59 18.42 -6.60 5.94
C ALA A 59 19.75 -7.05 5.31
N ALA A 60 19.89 -8.34 5.01
CA ALA A 60 21.08 -8.89 4.36
C ALA A 60 21.20 -8.39 2.92
N MET A 61 20.14 -8.46 2.13
CA MET A 61 20.12 -8.00 0.74
C MET A 61 20.29 -6.50 0.61
N SER A 62 19.70 -5.72 1.52
CA SER A 62 19.87 -4.26 1.56
C SER A 62 21.34 -3.89 1.75
N LYS A 63 22.07 -4.60 2.64
CA LYS A 63 23.51 -4.41 2.83
C LYS A 63 24.31 -4.77 1.57
N LEU A 64 23.97 -5.87 0.89
CA LEU A 64 24.63 -6.25 -0.37
C LEU A 64 24.40 -5.20 -1.45
N LEU A 65 23.16 -4.71 -1.60
CA LEU A 65 22.80 -3.67 -2.56
C LEU A 65 23.52 -2.36 -2.26
N GLU A 66 23.67 -1.98 -1.00
CA GLU A 66 24.43 -0.79 -0.58
C GLU A 66 25.93 -0.93 -0.88
N ALA A 67 26.51 -2.10 -0.61
CA ALA A 67 27.94 -2.35 -0.82
C ALA A 67 28.30 -2.44 -2.32
N ASN A 68 27.46 -3.09 -3.12
CA ASN A 68 27.80 -3.46 -4.49
C ASN A 68 27.07 -2.62 -5.55
N GLY A 69 26.05 -1.84 -5.16
CA GLY A 69 25.20 -1.08 -6.06
C GLY A 69 24.14 -1.92 -6.80
N SER A 70 24.31 -3.23 -6.85
CA SER A 70 23.36 -4.22 -7.38
C SER A 70 23.43 -5.52 -6.58
N ILE A 71 22.42 -6.38 -6.74
CA ILE A 71 22.42 -7.75 -6.24
C ILE A 71 22.65 -8.67 -7.43
N ASP A 72 23.63 -9.56 -7.32
CA ASP A 72 23.97 -10.48 -8.39
C ASP A 72 22.95 -11.65 -8.48
N PRO A 73 22.91 -12.37 -9.63
CA PRO A 73 21.97 -13.48 -9.82
C PRO A 73 22.16 -14.65 -8.85
N GLU A 74 23.39 -14.93 -8.41
CA GLU A 74 23.68 -16.04 -7.48
C GLU A 74 23.12 -15.73 -6.09
N SER A 75 23.35 -14.51 -5.58
CA SER A 75 22.74 -14.02 -4.35
C SER A 75 21.21 -14.06 -4.39
N THR A 76 20.63 -13.76 -5.56
CA THR A 76 19.18 -13.83 -5.78
C THR A 76 18.67 -15.27 -5.70
N GLU A 77 19.33 -16.21 -6.38
CA GLU A 77 18.98 -17.63 -6.36
C GLU A 77 19.11 -18.23 -4.97
N ASP A 78 20.20 -17.91 -4.27
CA ASP A 78 20.45 -18.33 -2.91
C ASP A 78 19.35 -17.89 -1.94
N LEU A 79 18.89 -16.62 -2.04
CA LEU A 79 17.77 -16.14 -1.23
C LEU A 79 16.48 -16.89 -1.57
N MET A 80 16.18 -17.09 -2.85
CA MET A 80 14.99 -17.84 -3.26
C MET A 80 15.00 -19.26 -2.67
N MET A 81 16.16 -19.92 -2.68
CA MET A 81 16.30 -21.25 -2.11
C MET A 81 16.19 -21.26 -0.58
N ARG A 82 16.76 -20.28 0.12
CA ARG A 82 16.57 -20.13 1.58
C ARG A 82 15.09 -19.90 1.93
N ALA A 83 14.40 -19.04 1.19
CA ALA A 83 12.97 -18.80 1.34
C ALA A 83 12.16 -20.07 1.08
N PHE A 84 12.47 -20.83 0.03
CA PHE A 84 11.84 -22.11 -0.25
C PHE A 84 12.00 -23.08 0.93
N TRP A 85 13.22 -23.30 1.41
CA TRP A 85 13.46 -24.22 2.52
C TRP A 85 12.80 -23.78 3.82
N LYS A 86 12.64 -22.48 4.02
CA LYS A 86 11.89 -21.95 5.16
C LYS A 86 10.38 -22.25 5.04
N LEU A 87 9.83 -22.21 3.82
CA LEU A 87 8.39 -22.33 3.56
C LEU A 87 7.91 -23.74 3.26
N ALA A 88 8.77 -24.63 2.77
CA ALA A 88 8.42 -26.00 2.43
C ALA A 88 7.78 -26.78 3.60
N PRO A 89 8.28 -26.69 4.86
CA PRO A 89 7.65 -27.36 6.00
C PRO A 89 6.27 -26.82 6.37
N ILE A 90 5.97 -25.56 5.99
CA ILE A 90 4.73 -24.87 6.37
C ILE A 90 3.64 -25.12 5.32
N SER A 91 4.01 -25.09 4.05
CA SER A 91 3.07 -25.07 2.92
C SER A 91 2.90 -26.42 2.22
N GLY A 92 3.84 -27.36 2.39
CA GLY A 92 3.89 -28.59 1.59
C GLY A 92 4.18 -28.33 0.10
N MET A 93 4.61 -27.11 -0.24
CA MET A 93 4.86 -26.69 -1.62
C MET A 93 6.10 -27.37 -2.21
N SER A 94 6.03 -27.74 -3.48
CA SER A 94 7.20 -28.23 -4.22
C SER A 94 8.09 -27.08 -4.69
N GLN A 95 9.40 -27.33 -4.78
CA GLN A 95 10.36 -26.34 -5.27
C GLN A 95 9.99 -25.80 -6.67
N PRO A 96 9.58 -26.63 -7.66
CA PRO A 96 9.21 -26.11 -8.98
C PRO A 96 7.98 -25.21 -8.94
N TYR A 97 7.03 -25.48 -8.04
CA TYR A 97 5.86 -24.63 -7.85
C TYR A 97 6.26 -23.29 -7.24
N PHE A 98 7.08 -23.31 -6.18
CA PHE A 98 7.59 -22.10 -5.53
C PHE A 98 8.32 -21.18 -6.52
N LEU A 99 9.29 -21.72 -7.25
CA LEU A 99 10.08 -20.93 -8.20
C LEU A 99 9.21 -20.34 -9.33
N ARG A 100 8.19 -21.08 -9.77
CA ARG A 100 7.21 -20.54 -10.72
C ARG A 100 6.44 -19.35 -10.13
N CYS A 101 5.93 -19.50 -8.91
CA CYS A 101 5.22 -18.41 -8.22
C CYS A 101 6.12 -17.18 -8.05
N VAL A 102 7.37 -17.36 -7.61
CA VAL A 102 8.33 -16.26 -7.46
C VAL A 102 8.59 -15.57 -8.79
N ARG A 103 8.83 -16.31 -9.86
CA ARG A 103 9.07 -15.75 -11.19
C ARG A 103 7.87 -14.96 -11.71
N ASP A 104 6.67 -15.55 -11.62
CA ASP A 104 5.47 -14.95 -12.20
C ASP A 104 5.05 -13.70 -11.41
N ASN A 105 5.09 -13.76 -10.06
CA ASN A 105 4.83 -12.59 -9.22
C ASN A 105 5.95 -11.55 -9.30
N GLY A 106 7.21 -11.97 -9.43
CA GLY A 106 8.34 -11.07 -9.55
C GLY A 106 8.23 -10.15 -10.76
N ARG A 107 7.78 -10.67 -11.92
CA ARG A 107 7.50 -9.86 -13.11
C ARG A 107 6.40 -8.83 -12.88
N VAL A 108 5.34 -9.21 -12.18
CA VAL A 108 4.23 -8.28 -11.84
C VAL A 108 4.74 -7.19 -10.91
N LEU A 109 5.51 -7.58 -9.90
CA LEU A 109 6.13 -6.70 -8.92
C LEU A 109 7.13 -5.73 -9.56
N ASP A 110 7.97 -6.17 -10.50
CA ASP A 110 8.84 -5.27 -11.29
C ASP A 110 8.03 -4.29 -12.14
N GLY A 111 6.92 -4.75 -12.75
CA GLY A 111 6.02 -3.86 -13.49
C GLY A 111 5.39 -2.79 -12.59
N LEU A 112 4.89 -3.19 -11.43
CA LEU A 112 4.35 -2.28 -10.42
C LEU A 112 5.42 -1.32 -9.91
N HIS A 113 6.63 -1.82 -9.63
CA HIS A 113 7.75 -0.98 -9.22
C HIS A 113 8.11 0.02 -10.31
N ALA A 114 8.24 -0.38 -11.58
CA ALA A 114 8.54 0.55 -12.67
C ALA A 114 7.49 1.66 -12.83
N LEU A 115 6.20 1.34 -12.63
CA LEU A 115 5.11 2.32 -12.64
C LEU A 115 5.17 3.30 -11.46
N THR A 116 5.77 2.88 -10.35
CA THR A 116 5.81 3.62 -9.09
C THR A 116 7.18 4.18 -8.75
N ALA A 117 8.27 3.76 -9.38
CA ALA A 117 9.66 4.04 -8.97
C ALA A 117 10.07 5.52 -9.07
N GLU A 118 9.32 6.33 -9.81
CA GLU A 118 9.66 7.74 -10.06
C GLU A 118 8.55 8.73 -9.68
N SER A 119 7.39 8.28 -9.22
CA SER A 119 6.22 9.14 -9.22
C SER A 119 6.07 9.97 -7.95
N LYS A 120 6.99 10.93 -7.71
CA LYS A 120 6.51 12.18 -7.09
C LYS A 120 5.61 12.76 -8.15
N PRO A 121 4.29 12.89 -7.90
CA PRO A 121 3.43 13.41 -8.92
C PRO A 121 4.04 14.76 -9.35
N PRO A 122 4.28 14.96 -10.66
CA PRO A 122 5.10 16.07 -11.17
C PRO A 122 4.51 17.43 -10.77
N ALA A 123 3.22 17.44 -10.44
CA ALA A 123 2.52 18.52 -9.78
C ALA A 123 1.75 17.98 -8.57
N ARG A 124 1.45 18.87 -7.63
CA ARG A 124 0.47 18.56 -6.58
C ARG A 124 -0.90 18.32 -7.22
N PHE A 125 -1.67 17.43 -6.63
CA PHE A 125 -3.08 17.28 -6.97
C PHE A 125 -3.84 18.52 -6.46
N GLU A 126 -4.41 19.28 -7.39
CA GLU A 126 -5.10 20.55 -7.11
C GLU A 126 -6.57 20.37 -6.68
N GLY A 127 -7.14 19.18 -6.92
CA GLY A 127 -8.52 18.86 -6.55
C GLY A 127 -8.69 18.52 -5.07
N ALA A 128 -9.95 18.33 -4.67
CA ALA A 128 -10.29 17.79 -3.36
C ALA A 128 -9.85 16.32 -3.27
N ALA A 129 -9.14 15.97 -2.21
CA ALA A 129 -8.70 14.60 -1.95
C ALA A 129 -9.15 14.14 -0.55
N LEU A 130 -9.53 12.87 -0.44
CA LEU A 130 -9.85 12.21 0.82
C LEU A 130 -8.90 11.05 1.04
N HIS A 131 -8.30 10.97 2.22
CA HIS A 131 -7.56 9.81 2.72
C HIS A 131 -8.36 9.14 3.83
N ILE A 132 -8.79 7.90 3.62
CA ILE A 132 -9.47 7.10 4.64
C ILE A 132 -8.45 6.19 5.33
N CYS A 133 -8.27 6.36 6.64
CA CYS A 133 -7.34 5.61 7.46
C CYS A 133 -8.08 4.74 8.46
N ALA A 134 -7.56 3.55 8.73
CA ALA A 134 -8.07 2.72 9.80
C ALA A 134 -7.60 3.24 11.18
N GLU A 135 -8.46 3.21 12.20
CA GLU A 135 -8.13 3.65 13.56
C GLU A 135 -7.04 2.78 14.20
N ASP A 136 -7.07 1.47 13.94
CA ASP A 136 -6.16 0.48 14.53
C ASP A 136 -4.92 0.23 13.65
N SER A 137 -4.56 1.16 12.76
CA SER A 137 -3.35 1.05 11.91
C SER A 137 -2.51 2.34 11.90
N PRO A 138 -1.95 2.76 13.05
CA PRO A 138 -1.18 3.99 13.19
C PRO A 138 0.09 4.03 12.30
N GLU A 139 0.60 2.89 11.87
CA GLU A 139 1.75 2.75 10.96
C GLU A 139 1.55 3.40 9.58
N PHE A 140 0.30 3.76 9.23
CA PHE A 140 -0.04 4.48 8.01
C PHE A 140 -0.18 5.99 8.20
N GLN A 141 0.10 6.54 9.39
CA GLN A 141 0.17 8.00 9.57
C GLN A 141 1.19 8.65 8.61
N ALA A 142 2.28 7.94 8.38
CA ALA A 142 3.31 8.27 7.41
C ALA A 142 2.72 8.43 5.98
N ALA A 143 1.71 7.62 5.62
CA ALA A 143 0.95 7.71 4.37
C ALA A 143 0.19 9.01 4.22
N VAL A 144 -0.48 9.41 5.29
CA VAL A 144 -1.21 10.69 5.36
C VAL A 144 -0.26 11.85 5.15
N ASP A 145 0.89 11.83 5.82
CA ASP A 145 1.87 12.92 5.76
C ASP A 145 2.49 13.04 4.36
N GLY A 146 2.83 11.91 3.72
CA GLY A 146 3.27 11.85 2.32
C GLY A 146 2.21 12.43 1.37
N ASN A 147 0.96 11.99 1.50
CA ASN A 147 -0.15 12.44 0.66
C ASN A 147 -0.47 13.92 0.86
N ARG A 148 -0.33 14.47 2.08
CA ARG A 148 -0.48 15.92 2.36
C ARG A 148 0.54 16.76 1.59
N SER A 149 1.74 16.23 1.36
CA SER A 149 2.76 16.94 0.59
C SER A 149 2.47 16.98 -0.92
N CYS A 150 1.65 16.03 -1.40
CA CYS A 150 1.31 15.80 -2.80
C CYS A 150 -0.10 16.28 -3.17
N CYS A 151 -0.97 16.60 -2.21
CA CYS A 151 -2.34 17.08 -2.44
C CYS A 151 -2.52 18.47 -1.84
N ARG A 152 -3.14 19.40 -2.57
CA ARG A 152 -3.41 20.76 -2.09
C ARG A 152 -4.46 20.79 -0.98
N ALA A 153 -5.50 19.98 -1.11
CA ALA A 153 -6.62 19.90 -0.17
C ALA A 153 -6.89 18.43 0.17
N LEU A 154 -6.12 17.89 1.13
CA LEU A 154 -6.31 16.53 1.64
C LEU A 154 -7.14 16.54 2.92
N GLU A 155 -8.31 15.92 2.87
CA GLU A 155 -9.09 15.54 4.05
C GLU A 155 -8.70 14.15 4.51
N VAL A 156 -8.82 13.91 5.82
CA VAL A 156 -8.51 12.61 6.43
C VAL A 156 -9.71 12.15 7.22
N ALA A 157 -10.26 10.99 6.87
CA ALA A 157 -11.30 10.32 7.64
C ALA A 157 -10.70 9.11 8.35
N ARG A 158 -10.99 8.96 9.64
CA ARG A 158 -10.63 7.75 10.40
C ARG A 158 -11.85 6.85 10.50
N VAL A 159 -11.66 5.56 10.27
CA VAL A 159 -12.73 4.56 10.30
C VAL A 159 -12.32 3.39 11.20
N PRO A 160 -13.27 2.73 11.89
CA PRO A 160 -12.96 1.61 12.77
C PRO A 160 -12.31 0.42 12.03
N GLY A 161 -11.48 -0.33 12.77
CA GLY A 161 -10.79 -1.52 12.29
C GLY A 161 -9.33 -1.24 11.90
N THR A 162 -8.76 -2.19 11.16
CA THR A 162 -7.39 -2.15 10.64
C THR A 162 -7.39 -1.88 9.13
N HIS A 163 -6.23 -1.54 8.56
CA HIS A 163 -6.02 -1.44 7.11
C HIS A 163 -6.58 -2.66 6.34
N TYR A 164 -6.43 -3.85 6.90
CA TYR A 164 -6.95 -5.11 6.32
C TYR A 164 -8.47 -5.31 6.46
N THR A 165 -9.13 -4.65 7.43
CA THR A 165 -10.49 -4.98 7.87
C THR A 165 -11.49 -3.83 7.73
N MET A 166 -11.06 -2.58 7.53
CA MET A 166 -11.95 -1.41 7.46
C MET A 166 -13.02 -1.48 6.35
N CYS A 167 -12.74 -2.21 5.27
CA CYS A 167 -13.66 -2.45 4.16
C CYS A 167 -14.41 -3.78 4.27
N GLN A 168 -14.10 -4.61 5.28
CA GLN A 168 -14.71 -5.92 5.45
C GLN A 168 -16.03 -5.81 6.22
N PRO A 169 -16.97 -6.74 6.01
CA PRO A 169 -18.09 -6.93 6.92
C PRO A 169 -17.58 -7.28 8.32
N THR A 170 -18.12 -6.62 9.33
CA THR A 170 -17.85 -6.90 10.74
C THR A 170 -18.84 -7.96 11.26
N GLN A 171 -18.60 -8.51 12.45
CA GLN A 171 -19.58 -9.35 13.15
C GLN A 171 -20.94 -8.64 13.36
N GLY A 172 -20.97 -7.31 13.39
CA GLY A 172 -22.18 -6.50 13.50
C GLY A 172 -22.87 -6.17 12.16
N GLY A 173 -22.35 -6.64 11.02
CA GLY A 173 -22.87 -6.37 9.69
C GLY A 173 -21.89 -5.65 8.76
N ILE A 174 -22.40 -5.10 7.65
CA ILE A 174 -21.57 -4.37 6.66
C ILE A 174 -21.03 -3.10 7.30
N SER A 175 -19.71 -2.90 7.26
CA SER A 175 -19.09 -1.64 7.67
C SER A 175 -19.58 -0.51 6.77
N ILE A 176 -20.31 0.46 7.34
CA ILE A 176 -20.80 1.64 6.61
C ILE A 176 -19.88 2.86 6.76
N ALA A 177 -18.84 2.78 7.60
CA ALA A 177 -17.97 3.92 7.92
C ALA A 177 -17.21 4.43 6.68
N VAL A 178 -16.64 3.53 5.89
CA VAL A 178 -15.96 3.87 4.63
C VAL A 178 -16.92 4.52 3.61
N PRO A 179 -18.04 3.88 3.22
CA PRO A 179 -18.95 4.50 2.27
C PRO A 179 -19.55 5.82 2.79
N GLN A 180 -19.82 5.93 4.10
CA GLN A 180 -20.27 7.18 4.71
C GLN A 180 -19.22 8.29 4.56
N ALA A 181 -17.95 8.03 4.89
CA ALA A 181 -16.88 9.01 4.73
C ALA A 181 -16.74 9.49 3.28
N ILE A 182 -16.83 8.57 2.31
CA ILE A 182 -16.79 8.92 0.88
C ILE A 182 -18.00 9.78 0.51
N SER A 183 -19.21 9.39 0.92
CA SER A 183 -20.44 10.13 0.62
C SER A 183 -20.41 11.53 1.21
N GLU A 184 -20.02 11.69 2.47
CA GLU A 184 -19.92 12.99 3.12
C GLU A 184 -18.90 13.91 2.43
N PHE A 185 -17.74 13.37 2.06
CA PHE A 185 -16.73 14.10 1.31
C PHE A 185 -17.27 14.58 -0.05
N LEU A 186 -17.82 13.67 -0.85
CA LEU A 186 -18.38 14.02 -2.16
C LEU A 186 -19.53 15.03 -2.04
N MET A 187 -20.39 14.90 -1.03
CA MET A 187 -21.45 15.88 -0.75
C MET A 187 -20.87 17.24 -0.38
N SER A 188 -19.88 17.29 0.51
CA SER A 188 -19.24 18.54 0.97
C SER A 188 -18.55 19.30 -0.17
N HIS A 189 -18.04 18.59 -1.18
CA HIS A 189 -17.44 19.17 -2.38
C HIS A 189 -18.42 19.40 -3.53
N GLY A 190 -19.72 19.27 -3.27
CA GLY A 190 -20.78 19.64 -4.22
C GLY A 190 -20.95 18.66 -5.38
N PHE A 191 -20.40 17.46 -5.31
CA PHE A 191 -20.55 16.44 -6.37
C PHE A 191 -22.00 15.95 -6.52
N PHE A 192 -22.83 16.13 -5.49
CA PHE A 192 -24.26 15.78 -5.52
C PHE A 192 -25.18 17.00 -5.63
N GLY A 193 -24.63 18.20 -5.89
CA GLY A 193 -25.40 19.44 -6.02
C GLY A 193 -25.82 20.10 -4.70
N PRO A 194 -26.44 21.29 -4.76
CA PRO A 194 -26.69 22.15 -3.59
C PRO A 194 -27.71 21.57 -2.61
N GLN A 195 -28.65 20.73 -3.08
CA GLN A 195 -29.65 20.09 -2.21
C GLN A 195 -29.01 19.09 -1.25
N ALA A 196 -28.04 18.31 -1.73
CA ALA A 196 -27.28 17.39 -0.89
C ALA A 196 -26.46 18.12 0.18
N LEU A 197 -25.83 19.24 -0.18
CA LEU A 197 -25.11 20.12 0.75
C LEU A 197 -26.00 20.62 1.90
N ALA A 198 -27.23 21.05 1.59
CA ALA A 198 -28.18 21.50 2.60
C ALA A 198 -28.59 20.37 3.57
N CYS A 199 -28.80 19.15 3.06
CA CYS A 199 -29.08 17.98 3.89
C CYS A 199 -27.91 17.65 4.84
N LEU A 200 -26.67 17.71 4.35
CA LEU A 200 -25.49 17.45 5.18
C LEU A 200 -25.32 18.50 6.29
N ALA A 201 -25.54 19.78 5.97
CA ALA A 201 -25.47 20.86 6.96
C ALA A 201 -26.52 20.69 8.06
N ALA A 202 -27.74 20.27 7.72
CA ALA A 202 -28.81 19.99 8.67
C ALA A 202 -28.55 18.75 9.55
N ALA A 203 -27.81 17.76 9.05
CA ALA A 203 -27.46 16.56 9.82
C ALA A 203 -26.31 16.78 10.84
N ARG A 204 -25.53 17.85 10.65
CA ARG A 204 -24.38 18.20 11.51
C ARG A 204 -24.69 19.30 12.55
N GLY A 205 -25.86 19.94 12.47
CA GLY A 205 -26.34 20.97 13.42
C GLY A 205 -27.36 20.41 14.38
#